data_AF-A0A6N7WKC1-F1
#
_entry.id   AF-A0A6N7WKC1-F1
#
_cell.length_a   1.000
_cell.length_b   1.000
_cell.length_c   1.000
_cell.angle_alpha   90.00
_cell.angle_beta   90.00
_cell.angle_gamma   90.00
#
_symmetry.space_group_name_H-M   'P 1'
#
loop_
_entity.id
_entity.type
_entity.pdbx_description
1 polymer ?
#
loop_
_entity_poly.entity_id
_entity_poly.type
_entity_poly.pdbx_seq_one_letter_code
_entity_poly.pdbx_strand_id
1 'polypeptide(L)' 'MHAQNFYGTGPVIIGRRRAYRVKAECFLDMGFFARSDEEAEDLFNDFSDSVESRYPGIVLELKSIREDD' A
#
# COMPACT_ATOMS: atom_id res chain seq x y z
N MET A 1 -19.16 29.85 9.24
CA MET A 1 -19.45 30.87 8.20
C MET A 1 -20.18 30.19 7.05
N HIS A 2 -21.48 30.45 6.89
CA HIS A 2 -22.23 30.00 5.71
C HIS A 2 -22.10 31.07 4.62
N ALA A 3 -21.47 30.73 3.50
CA ALA A 3 -21.44 31.60 2.33
C ALA A 3 -22.52 31.13 1.34
N GLN A 4 -23.36 32.07 0.91
CA GLN A 4 -24.49 31.84 0.01
C GLN A 4 -23.97 31.72 -1.44
N ASN A 5 -24.16 30.56 -2.06
CA ASN A 5 -23.96 30.37 -3.50
C ASN A 5 -25.30 30.56 -4.25
N PHE A 6 -25.22 30.85 -5.56
CA PHE A 6 -26.36 31.25 -6.43
C PHE A 6 -27.52 30.22 -6.49
N TYR A 7 -27.32 29.00 -5.98
CA TYR A 7 -28.28 27.89 -5.99
C TYR A 7 -28.88 27.54 -4.61
N GLY A 8 -28.79 28.45 -3.62
CA GLY A 8 -29.30 28.22 -2.26
C GLY A 8 -28.28 27.56 -1.33
N THR A 9 -28.52 27.57 -0.01
CA THR A 9 -27.59 27.21 1.09
C THR A 9 -27.04 25.77 1.00
N GLY A 10 -26.18 25.51 0.03
CA GLY A 10 -25.44 24.26 -0.15
C GLY A 10 -23.98 24.45 0.24
N PRO A 11 -23.22 23.36 0.46
CA PRO A 11 -21.79 23.44 0.71
C PRO A 11 -21.11 24.25 -0.40
N VAL A 12 -20.20 25.15 0.00
CA VAL A 12 -19.44 26.01 -0.91
C VAL A 12 -18.80 25.13 -1.99
N ILE A 13 -19.04 25.46 -3.27
CA ILE A 13 -18.34 24.82 -4.39
C ILE A 13 -16.87 25.23 -4.25
N ILE A 14 -16.05 24.34 -3.69
CA ILE A 14 -14.61 24.57 -3.49
C ILE A 14 -13.95 24.51 -4.87
N GLY A 15 -13.84 25.66 -5.55
CA GLY A 15 -13.30 25.78 -6.91
C GLY A 15 -11.79 25.50 -7.06
N ARG A 16 -11.11 25.01 -6.01
CA ARG A 16 -9.69 24.62 -6.06
C ARG A 16 -9.50 23.17 -5.62
N ARG A 17 -8.79 22.38 -6.44
CA ARG A 17 -8.30 21.06 -6.02
C ARG A 17 -7.46 21.24 -4.76
N ARG A 18 -7.78 20.47 -3.72
CA ARG A 18 -7.01 20.43 -2.46
C ARG A 18 -5.92 19.37 -2.58
N ALA A 19 -4.77 19.63 -2.00
CA ALA A 19 -3.75 18.62 -1.85
C ALA A 19 -4.22 17.62 -0.78
N TYR A 20 -4.30 16.35 -1.14
CA TYR A 20 -4.59 15.26 -0.21
C TYR A 20 -3.38 14.33 -0.16
N ARG A 21 -3.03 13.88 1.04
CA ARG A 21 -2.07 12.79 1.24
C ARG A 21 -2.86 11.56 1.62
N VAL A 22 -2.66 10.48 0.89
CA VAL A 22 -3.26 9.17 1.15
C VAL A 22 -2.14 8.23 1.59
N LYS A 23 -2.39 7.47 2.65
CA LYS A 23 -1.56 6.34 3.08
C LYS A 23 -2.43 5.09 3.00
N ALA A 24 -1.84 3.99 2.56
CA ALA A 24 -2.48 2.69 2.49
C ALA A 24 -1.49 1.63 2.96
N GLU A 25 -1.99 0.61 3.64
CA GLU A 25 -1.26 -0.61 4.00
C GLU A 25 -1.85 -1.76 3.17
N CYS A 26 -1.02 -2.70 2.76
CA CYS A 26 -1.45 -3.89 2.04
C CYS A 26 -0.85 -5.15 2.66
N PHE A 27 -1.56 -6.27 2.50
CA PHE A 27 -1.06 -7.61 2.79
C PHE A 27 -0.93 -8.37 1.48
N LEU A 28 0.19 -9.07 1.33
CA LEU A 28 0.49 -9.93 0.19
C LEU A 28 0.53 -11.37 0.69
N ASP A 29 -0.13 -12.28 -0.04
CA ASP A 29 -0.01 -13.73 0.15
C ASP A 29 0.58 -14.32 -1.12
N MET A 30 1.75 -14.96 -1.01
CA MET A 30 2.49 -15.52 -2.13
C MET A 30 3.22 -16.79 -1.71
N GLY A 31 3.26 -17.77 -2.59
CA GLY A 31 3.97 -19.04 -2.37
C GLY A 31 5.36 -19.03 -2.98
N PHE A 32 6.32 -19.62 -2.26
CA PHE A 32 7.67 -19.92 -2.73
C PHE A 32 7.91 -21.43 -2.69
N PHE A 33 8.63 -21.96 -3.68
CA PHE A 33 9.11 -23.34 -3.60
C PHE A 33 10.43 -23.35 -2.82
N ALA A 34 10.38 -23.75 -1.56
CA ALA A 34 11.51 -23.78 -0.63
C ALA A 34 11.56 -25.13 0.11
N ARG A 35 12.73 -25.49 0.64
CA ARG A 35 12.96 -26.71 1.44
C ARG A 35 12.91 -26.44 2.94
N SER A 36 12.90 -25.18 3.34
CA SER A 36 12.80 -24.72 4.73
C SER A 36 12.15 -23.32 4.78
N ASP A 37 11.79 -22.92 5.99
CA ASP A 37 11.41 -21.55 6.32
C ASP A 37 12.52 -20.54 6.00
N GLU A 38 13.78 -20.88 6.30
CA GLU A 38 14.96 -20.05 5.99
C GLU A 38 15.10 -19.82 4.47
N GLU A 39 14.96 -20.87 3.65
CA GLU A 39 15.03 -20.72 2.19
C GLU A 39 13.82 -19.92 1.66
N ALA A 40 12.65 -20.03 2.29
CA ALA A 40 11.49 -19.21 1.93
C ALA A 40 11.70 -17.73 2.29
N GLU A 41 12.33 -17.45 3.43
CA GLU A 41 12.69 -16.09 3.86
C GLU A 41 13.70 -15.44 2.90
N ASP A 42 14.74 -16.18 2.51
CA ASP A 42 15.73 -15.70 1.53
C ASP A 42 15.08 -15.35 0.19
N LEU A 43 14.20 -16.21 -0.33
CA LEU A 43 13.46 -15.95 -1.56
C LEU A 43 12.53 -14.74 -1.44
N PHE A 44 11.91 -14.53 -0.27
CA PHE A 44 11.11 -13.35 -0.01
C PHE A 44 11.97 -12.08 0.02
N ASN A 45 13.15 -12.11 0.65
CA ASN A 45 14.04 -10.97 0.72
C ASN A 45 14.55 -10.56 -0.68
N ASP A 46 14.94 -11.52 -1.51
CA ASP A 46 15.31 -11.28 -2.91
C ASP A 46 14.15 -10.63 -3.71
N PHE A 47 12.93 -11.13 -3.50
CA PHE A 47 11.74 -10.56 -4.12
C PHE A 47 11.48 -9.13 -3.61
N SER A 48 11.57 -8.92 -2.30
CA SER A 48 11.36 -7.63 -1.65
C SER A 48 12.32 -6.57 -2.21
N ASP A 49 13.61 -6.88 -2.25
CA ASP A 49 14.64 -6.00 -2.79
C ASP A 49 14.33 -5.60 -4.25
N SER A 50 13.83 -6.55 -5.05
CA SER A 50 13.44 -6.28 -6.44
C SER A 50 12.24 -5.33 -6.55
N VAL A 51 11.26 -5.45 -5.65
CA VAL A 51 10.06 -4.60 -5.61
C VAL A 51 10.42 -3.21 -5.13
N GLU A 52 11.15 -3.08 -4.04
CA GLU A 52 11.53 -1.80 -3.45
C GLU A 52 12.47 -1.01 -4.36
N SER A 53 13.38 -1.71 -5.05
CA SER A 53 14.24 -1.10 -6.08
C SER A 53 13.44 -0.53 -7.25
N ARG A 54 12.39 -1.25 -7.70
CA ARG A 54 11.55 -0.82 -8.82
C ARG A 54 10.51 0.22 -8.43
N TYR A 55 10.03 0.19 -7.18
CA TYR A 55 8.95 1.03 -6.67
C TYR A 55 9.36 1.67 -5.34
N PRO A 56 10.10 2.80 -5.35
CA PRO A 56 10.68 3.40 -4.14
C PRO A 56 9.70 3.87 -3.04
N GLY A 57 8.39 3.78 -3.29
CA GLY A 57 7.34 4.11 -2.32
C GLY A 57 6.61 2.90 -1.75
N ILE A 58 7.00 1.69 -2.15
CA ILE A 58 6.49 0.42 -1.61
C ILE A 58 7.59 -0.14 -0.72
N VAL A 59 7.19 -0.59 0.47
CA VAL A 59 8.04 -1.33 1.42
C VAL A 59 7.30 -2.60 1.74
N LEU A 60 7.96 -3.75 1.61
CA LEU A 60 7.37 -5.05 1.94
C LEU A 60 7.93 -5.52 3.27
N GLU A 61 7.05 -5.98 4.15
CA GLU A 61 7.42 -6.47 5.47
C GLU A 61 6.92 -7.90 5.61
N LEU A 62 7.84 -8.83 5.91
CA LEU A 62 7.48 -10.23 6.16
C LEU A 62 6.63 -10.33 7.42
N LYS A 63 5.39 -10.83 7.29
CA LYS A 63 4.45 -10.99 8.42
C LYS A 63 4.38 -12.41 8.97
N SER A 64 4.53 -13.41 8.11
CA SER A 64 4.46 -14.83 8.49
C SER A 64 5.04 -15.71 7.40
N ILE A 65 5.67 -16.82 7.78
CA ILE A 65 6.04 -17.93 6.91
C ILE A 65 5.33 -19.18 7.41
N ARG A 66 4.77 -19.97 6.49
CA ARG A 66 4.13 -21.25 6.76
C ARG A 66 4.31 -22.16 5.55
N GLU A 67 4.43 -23.46 5.80
CA GLU A 67 4.30 -24.47 4.73
C GLU A 67 2.83 -24.52 4.28
N ASP A 68 2.61 -24.70 2.98
CA ASP A 68 1.27 -25.01 2.44
C ASP A 68 0.97 -26.49 2.73
N ASP A 69 -0.20 -26.76 3.31
CA ASP A 69 -0.70 -28.11 3.66
C ASP A 69 -1.01 -28.99 2.42
#